data_AF-A0A1V8M9R4-F1
#
_entry.id   AF-A0A1V8M9R4-F1
#
_cell.length_a   1.000
_cell.length_b   1.000
_cell.length_c   1.000
_cell.angle_alpha   90.00
_cell.angle_beta   90.00
_cell.angle_gamma   90.00
#
_symmetry.space_group_name_H-M   'P 1'
#
loop_
_entity.id
_entity.type
_entity.pdbx_description
1 polymer ?
#
loop_
_entity_poly.entity_id
_entity_poly.type
_entity_poly.pdbx_seq_one_letter_code
_entity_poly.pdbx_strand_id
1 'polypeptide(L)'
;MSTTTPEKILLEKTRDTMQRLHYSIHTERTYCDRITQYILFHYLQVRAVLLIEPEKKVEVFLTYLAVQDKVAAFTQNWVFNTLIFLYKRILEYSNNLYACVIAREKAL
;
A
#
# COMPACT_ATOMS: atom_id res chain seq x y z
N MET A 1 7.02 -26.39 -10.52
CA MET A 1 7.71 -25.10 -10.73
C MET A 1 6.76 -24.00 -10.33
N SER A 2 6.88 -23.48 -9.11
CA SER A 2 5.96 -22.46 -8.60
C SER A 2 6.20 -21.16 -9.35
N THR A 3 5.26 -20.76 -10.21
CA THR A 3 5.28 -19.47 -10.90
C THR A 3 5.18 -18.36 -9.86
N THR A 4 6.29 -17.74 -9.51
CA THR A 4 6.33 -16.67 -8.50
C THR A 4 5.70 -15.40 -9.10
N THR A 5 4.40 -15.21 -8.88
CA THR A 5 3.66 -14.01 -9.30
C THR A 5 4.29 -12.75 -8.68
N PRO A 6 4.34 -11.60 -9.39
CA PRO A 6 4.93 -10.35 -8.87
C PRO A 6 4.35 -9.89 -7.52
N GLU A 7 3.09 -10.18 -7.24
CA GLU A 7 2.44 -9.95 -5.95
C GLU A 7 3.11 -10.74 -4.82
N LYS A 8 3.39 -12.04 -5.05
CA LYS A 8 3.98 -12.92 -4.04
C LYS A 8 5.36 -12.42 -3.62
N ILE A 9 6.18 -11.99 -4.58
CA ILE A 9 7.51 -11.40 -4.32
C ILE A 9 7.38 -10.11 -3.48
N LEU A 10 6.37 -9.29 -3.76
CA LEU A 10 6.15 -8.04 -3.07
C LEU A 10 5.74 -8.27 -1.60
N LEU A 11 4.84 -9.22 -1.37
CA LEU A 11 4.40 -9.60 -0.01
C LEU A 11 5.53 -10.24 0.77
N GLU A 12 6.33 -11.13 0.17
CA GLU A 12 7.52 -11.71 0.81
C GLU A 12 8.53 -10.63 1.21
N LYS A 13 8.90 -9.71 0.30
CA LYS A 13 9.78 -8.58 0.64
C LYS A 13 9.20 -7.71 1.76
N THR A 14 7.88 -7.54 1.81
CA THR A 14 7.19 -6.80 2.88
C THR A 14 7.38 -7.49 4.23
N ARG A 15 7.10 -8.80 4.32
CA ARG A 15 7.28 -9.57 5.56
C ARG A 15 8.72 -9.53 6.06
N ASP A 16 9.68 -9.81 5.17
CA ASP A 16 11.11 -9.82 5.50
C ASP A 16 11.59 -8.47 6.02
N THR A 17 11.05 -7.37 5.46
CA THR A 17 11.40 -6.01 5.88
C THR A 17 10.76 -5.69 7.24
N MET A 18 9.49 -6.04 7.45
CA MET A 18 8.78 -5.77 8.70
C MET A 18 9.35 -6.57 9.87
N GLN A 19 9.75 -7.83 9.65
CA GLN A 19 10.41 -8.65 10.66
C GLN A 19 11.78 -8.09 11.06
N ARG A 20 12.57 -7.60 10.09
CA ARG A 20 13.83 -6.90 10.35
C ARG A 20 13.64 -5.59 11.12
N LEU A 21 12.50 -4.95 10.95
CA LEU A 21 12.11 -3.74 11.69
C LEU A 21 11.39 -4.06 13.01
N HIS A 22 11.32 -5.33 13.40
CA HIS A 22 10.70 -5.81 14.65
C HIS A 22 9.22 -5.41 14.81
N TYR A 23 8.47 -5.30 13.71
CA TYR A 23 7.03 -5.17 13.80
C TYR A 23 6.40 -6.45 14.36
N SER A 24 5.28 -6.31 15.06
CA SER A 24 4.52 -7.48 15.53
C SER A 24 3.97 -8.28 14.34
N ILE A 25 3.81 -9.59 14.53
CA ILE A 25 3.21 -10.46 13.51
C ILE A 25 1.78 -10.04 13.16
N HIS A 26 1.06 -9.41 14.11
CA HIS A 26 -0.27 -8.88 13.84
C HIS A 26 -0.20 -7.69 12.88
N THR A 27 0.72 -6.75 13.12
CA THR A 27 0.94 -5.62 12.22
C THR A 27 1.38 -6.07 10.84
N GLU A 28 2.28 -7.05 10.75
CA GLU A 28 2.75 -7.63 9.49
C GLU A 28 1.59 -8.18 8.66
N ARG A 29 0.73 -9.01 9.27
CA ARG A 29 -0.43 -9.63 8.59
C ARG A 29 -1.35 -8.57 8.03
N THR A 30 -1.76 -7.62 8.87
CA THR A 30 -2.68 -6.58 8.44
C THR A 30 -2.05 -5.74 7.31
N TYR A 31 -0.72 -5.51 7.31
CA TYR A 31 -0.04 -4.75 6.25
C TYR A 31 -0.10 -5.54 4.94
N CYS A 32 0.21 -6.84 4.99
CA CYS A 32 0.10 -7.71 3.83
C CYS A 32 -1.33 -7.70 3.27
N ASP A 33 -2.35 -7.83 4.11
CA ASP A 33 -3.75 -7.87 3.68
C ASP A 33 -4.17 -6.59 2.94
N ARG A 34 -3.76 -5.42 3.44
CA ARG A 34 -4.08 -4.14 2.76
C ARG A 34 -3.27 -3.94 1.49
N ILE A 35 -2.03 -4.41 1.44
CA ILE A 35 -1.24 -4.41 0.20
C ILE A 35 -1.89 -5.31 -0.85
N THR A 36 -2.35 -6.50 -0.47
CA THR A 36 -3.11 -7.40 -1.33
C THR A 36 -4.38 -6.72 -1.86
N GLN A 37 -5.19 -6.13 -0.97
CA GLN A 37 -6.41 -5.41 -1.37
C GLN A 37 -6.10 -4.30 -2.38
N TYR A 38 -5.02 -3.55 -2.18
CA TYR A 38 -4.58 -2.48 -3.09
C TYR A 38 -4.15 -3.00 -4.47
N ILE A 39 -3.38 -4.10 -4.52
CA ILE A 39 -2.93 -4.72 -5.76
C ILE A 39 -4.12 -5.24 -6.57
N LEU A 40 -5.07 -5.90 -5.89
CA LEU A 40 -6.28 -6.44 -6.50
C LEU A 40 -7.19 -5.32 -7.02
N PHE A 41 -7.36 -4.23 -6.26
CA PHE A 41 -8.17 -3.08 -6.66
C PHE A 41 -7.69 -2.46 -7.98
N HIS A 42 -6.38 -2.41 -8.19
CA HIS A 42 -5.80 -1.85 -9.42
C HIS A 42 -5.53 -2.89 -10.51
N TYR A 43 -5.96 -4.15 -10.32
CA TYR A 43 -5.71 -5.26 -11.26
C TYR A 43 -4.23 -5.37 -11.69
N LEU A 44 -3.31 -5.12 -10.76
CA LEU A 44 -1.89 -4.96 -11.09
C LEU A 44 -1.23 -6.33 -11.29
N GLN A 45 -0.84 -6.62 -12.52
CA GLN A 45 -0.14 -7.87 -12.84
C GLN A 45 1.39 -7.75 -12.77
N VAL A 46 1.95 -6.53 -12.82
CA VAL A 46 3.40 -6.30 -12.85
C VAL A 46 3.80 -5.20 -11.86
N ARG A 47 4.83 -5.46 -11.04
CA ARG A 47 5.35 -4.53 -10.01
C ARG A 47 5.68 -3.14 -10.56
N ALA A 48 6.21 -3.05 -11.78
CA ALA A 48 6.56 -1.76 -12.40
C ALA A 48 5.36 -0.81 -12.56
N VAL A 49 4.14 -1.35 -12.68
CA VAL A 49 2.92 -0.54 -12.84
C VAL A 49 2.59 0.24 -11.56
N LEU A 50 3.05 -0.23 -10.39
CA LEU A 50 2.93 0.51 -9.12
C LEU A 50 3.70 1.84 -9.16
N LEU A 51 4.80 1.91 -9.93
CA LEU A 51 5.65 3.09 -10.00
C LEU A 51 5.16 4.14 -11.01
N ILE A 52 4.18 3.81 -11.85
CA ILE A 52 3.57 4.74 -12.80
C ILE A 52 2.49 5.52 -12.05
N GLU A 53 2.60 6.85 -11.93
CA GLU A 53 1.62 7.71 -11.23
C GLU A 53 1.18 7.16 -9.84
N PRO A 54 2.12 6.90 -8.91
CA PRO A 54 1.79 6.24 -7.64
C PRO A 54 0.83 7.06 -6.78
N GLU A 55 0.93 8.39 -6.83
CA GLU A 55 0.09 9.33 -6.10
C GLU A 55 -1.39 9.17 -6.47
N LYS A 56 -1.68 9.13 -7.77
CA LYS A 56 -3.03 8.97 -8.31
C LYS A 56 -3.64 7.62 -7.92
N LYS A 57 -2.84 6.56 -7.93
CA LYS A 57 -3.30 5.22 -7.51
C LYS A 57 -3.67 5.21 -6.03
N VAL A 58 -2.80 5.74 -5.17
CA VAL A 58 -3.06 5.87 -3.74
C VAL A 58 -4.32 6.70 -3.47
N GLU A 59 -4.45 7.86 -4.13
CA GLU A 59 -5.63 8.73 -4.00
C GLU A 59 -6.92 8.01 -4.36
N VAL A 60 -6.99 7.40 -5.55
CA VAL A 60 -8.19 6.68 -6.01
C VAL A 60 -8.58 5.56 -5.06
N PHE A 61 -7.61 4.82 -4.52
CA PHE A 61 -7.90 3.73 -3.58
C PHE A 61 -8.41 4.23 -2.23
N LEU A 62 -7.83 5.31 -1.68
CA LEU A 62 -8.31 5.89 -0.42
C LEU A 62 -9.70 6.50 -0.58
N THR A 63 -9.98 7.18 -1.71
CA THR A 63 -11.32 7.67 -2.03
C THR A 63 -12.32 6.52 -2.14
N TYR A 64 -11.94 5.41 -2.79
CA TYR A 64 -12.78 4.22 -2.84
C TYR A 64 -13.10 3.69 -1.44
N LEU A 65 -12.10 3.59 -0.55
CA LEU A 65 -12.32 3.13 0.82
C LEU A 65 -13.24 4.05 1.63
N ALA A 66 -13.10 5.36 1.46
CA ALA A 66 -13.95 6.34 2.16
C ALA A 66 -15.40 6.35 1.64
N VAL A 67 -15.58 6.33 0.32
CA VAL A 67 -16.90 6.54 -0.30
C VAL A 67 -17.69 5.24 -0.47
N GLN A 68 -17.03 4.19 -0.96
CA GLN A 68 -17.70 2.92 -1.30
C GLN A 68 -17.66 1.95 -0.13
N ASP A 69 -16.48 1.73 0.46
CA ASP A 69 -16.30 0.78 1.56
C ASP A 69 -16.66 1.38 2.93
N LYS A 70 -16.89 2.70 2.99
CA LYS A 70 -17.29 3.49 4.17
C LYS A 70 -16.48 3.17 5.42
N VAL A 71 -15.17 2.95 5.24
CA VAL A 71 -14.29 2.60 6.36
C VAL A 71 -14.17 3.76 7.33
N ALA A 72 -13.98 3.46 8.62
CA ALA A 72 -13.72 4.50 9.62
C ALA A 72 -12.41 5.24 9.31
N ALA A 73 -12.32 6.53 9.68
CA ALA A 73 -11.14 7.35 9.47
C ALA A 73 -9.84 6.73 10.03
N PHE A 74 -9.93 6.02 11.16
CA PHE A 74 -8.79 5.28 11.71
C PHE A 74 -8.29 4.18 10.76
N THR A 75 -9.22 3.42 10.17
CA THR A 75 -8.91 2.38 9.19
C THR A 75 -8.32 2.97 7.92
N GLN A 76 -8.84 4.10 7.42
CA GLN A 76 -8.29 4.79 6.26
C GLN A 76 -6.85 5.27 6.51
N ASN A 77 -6.60 5.91 7.66
CA ASN A 77 -5.24 6.31 8.07
C ASN A 77 -4.31 5.11 8.18
N TRP A 78 -4.82 3.98 8.66
CA TRP A 78 -4.06 2.76 8.78
C TRP A 78 -3.65 2.21 7.40
N VAL A 79 -4.58 2.20 6.44
CA VAL A 79 -4.30 1.85 5.04
C VAL A 79 -3.32 2.82 4.41
N PHE A 80 -3.50 4.13 4.59
CA PHE A 80 -2.59 5.15 4.08
C PHE A 80 -1.16 4.91 4.55
N ASN A 81 -0.96 4.69 5.85
CA ASN A 81 0.36 4.40 6.42
C ASN A 81 0.97 3.13 5.83
N THR A 82 0.17 2.08 5.61
CA THR A 82 0.61 0.85 4.93
C THR A 82 1.09 1.13 3.50
N LEU A 83 0.35 1.94 2.73
CA LEU A 83 0.74 2.28 1.36
C LEU A 83 2.02 3.11 1.33
N ILE A 84 2.18 4.07 2.25
CA ILE A 84 3.45 4.78 2.33
C ILE A 84 4.60 3.82 2.64
N PHE A 85 4.41 2.91 3.61
CA PHE A 85 5.44 1.93 3.95
C PHE A 85 5.84 1.11 2.72
N LEU A 86 4.85 0.62 1.96
CA LEU A 86 5.07 -0.09 0.70
C LEU A 86 5.94 0.73 -0.26
N TYR A 87 5.54 1.97 -0.56
CA TYR A 87 6.25 2.81 -1.53
C TYR A 87 7.66 3.19 -1.07
N LYS A 88 7.82 3.59 0.20
CA LYS A 88 9.11 4.06 0.72
C LYS A 88 10.09 2.93 1.00
N ARG A 89 9.63 1.83 1.63
CA ARG A 89 10.52 0.78 2.16
C ARG A 89 10.68 -0.40 1.22
N ILE A 90 9.67 -0.71 0.41
CA ILE A 90 9.67 -1.91 -0.44
C ILE A 90 9.93 -1.58 -1.91
N LEU A 91 9.32 -0.49 -2.39
CA LEU A 91 9.51 0.01 -3.75
C LEU A 91 10.62 1.05 -3.86
N GLU A 92 11.18 1.50 -2.74
CA GLU A 92 12.29 2.47 -2.68
C GLU A 92 11.99 3.75 -3.48
N TYR A 93 10.72 4.17 -3.48
CA TYR A 93 10.27 5.34 -4.21
C TYR A 93 10.73 6.61 -3.48
N SER A 94 11.65 7.34 -4.09
CA SER A 94 12.33 8.50 -3.48
C SER A 94 11.47 9.76 -3.39
N ASN A 95 10.36 9.86 -4.15
CA ASN A 95 9.58 11.09 -4.20
C ASN A 95 8.68 11.24 -2.95
N ASN A 96 8.32 12.48 -2.59
CA ASN A 96 7.54 12.75 -1.39
C ASN A 96 6.04 12.46 -1.57
N LEU A 97 5.70 11.17 -1.66
CA LEU A 97 4.33 10.65 -1.74
C LEU A 97 3.46 11.17 -0.57
N TYR A 98 4.07 11.43 0.58
CA TYR A 98 3.42 11.93 1.79
C TYR A 98 2.87 13.35 1.61
N ALA A 99 3.65 14.25 1.01
CA ALA A 99 3.25 15.64 0.85
C ALA A 99 2.12 15.81 -0.17
N CYS A 100 2.14 15.03 -1.25
CA CYS A 100 1.13 15.13 -2.31
C CYS A 100 -0.25 14.63 -1.83
N VAL A 101 -0.30 13.50 -1.12
CA VAL A 101 -1.58 12.87 -0.73
C VAL A 101 -2.23 13.58 0.46
N ILE A 102 -1.46 13.99 1.49
CA ILE A 102 -2.02 14.70 2.66
C ILE A 102 -2.57 16.08 2.29
N ALA A 103 -1.95 16.77 1.33
CA ALA A 103 -2.46 18.07 0.86
C ALA A 103 -3.89 17.98 0.29
N ARG A 104 -4.32 16.79 -0.15
CA ARG A 104 -5.66 16.54 -0.71
C ARG A 104 -6.62 15.82 0.24
N GLU A 105 -6.14 14.94 1.12
CA GLU A 105 -7.00 14.20 2.06
C GLU A 105 -7.64 15.10 3.13
N LYS A 106 -7.01 16.23 3.50
CA LYS A 106 -7.61 17.24 4.40
C LYS A 106 -8.70 18.11 3.75
N ALA A 107 -8.98 17.92 2.46
CA ALA A 107 -10.02 18.66 1.73
C ALA A 107 -11.33 17.86 1.55
N LEU A 108 -11.42 16.66 2.14
CA LEU A 108 -12.60 15.79 2.14
C LEU A 108 -13.22 15.71 3.54
#